data_AF-A0A4U9UL47-F1
#
_entry.id   AF-A0A4U9UL47-F1
#
_cell.length_a   1.000
_cell.length_b   1.000
_cell.length_c   1.000
_cell.angle_alpha   90.00
_cell.angle_beta   90.00
_cell.angle_gamma   90.00
#
_symmetry.space_group_name_H-M   'P 1'
#
loop_
_entity.id
_entity.type
_entity.pdbx_description
1 polymer ?
#
loop_
_entity_poly.entity_id
_entity_poly.type
_entity_poly.pdbx_seq_one_letter_code
_entity_poly.pdbx_strand_id
1 'polypeptide(L)'
;MGGPQRFEHTLTAQDIAAGSMVLEVGAVGTASVALVDLSGNVSGFVNTSGAAPGVNMGVTGDVSEVYGNNRDNIFTVDDVNVLNNVKLIEGNGGIDTLKLTGADQVLDLSAWAGRLSSVEVIDITGSGNNTLKISLGDVLDQGFRGAFINDESVQLAVKGDAGDVVMLSDLLPNGMDVGIGKTSGK
;
A
#
# COMPACT_ATOMS: atom_id res chain seq x y z
N MET A 1 13.30 29.78 0.39
CA MET A 1 14.40 29.81 1.38
C MET A 1 13.80 29.37 2.72
N GLY A 2 13.85 28.08 3.05
CA GLY A 2 13.36 27.57 4.35
C GLY A 2 14.53 26.98 5.11
N GLY A 3 15.00 27.67 6.15
CA GLY A 3 16.03 27.14 7.05
C GLY A 3 15.45 26.05 7.98
N PRO A 4 16.30 25.40 8.79
CA PRO A 4 15.86 24.38 9.75
C PRO A 4 14.73 24.92 10.64
N GLN A 5 13.62 24.18 10.71
CA GLN A 5 12.49 24.47 11.59
C GLN A 5 12.50 23.47 12.76
N ARG A 6 12.06 23.91 13.94
CA ARG A 6 11.87 23.06 15.12
C ARG A 6 10.42 23.16 15.57
N PHE A 7 9.83 22.01 15.87
CA PHE A 7 8.47 21.91 16.39
C PHE A 7 8.52 21.08 17.67
N GLU A 8 7.73 21.48 18.66
CA GLU A 8 7.59 20.78 19.92
C GLU A 8 6.11 20.49 20.14
N HIS A 9 5.81 19.26 20.59
CA HIS A 9 4.46 18.87 20.95
C HIS A 9 4.47 18.13 22.27
N THR A 10 3.54 18.51 23.16
CA THR A 10 3.30 17.78 24.40
C THR A 10 2.25 16.73 24.14
N LEU A 11 2.64 15.45 24.24
CA LEU A 11 1.71 14.33 24.06
C LEU A 11 0.55 14.44 25.04
N THR A 12 -0.66 14.38 24.52
CA THR A 12 -1.88 14.34 25.31
C THR A 12 -2.18 12.91 25.78
N ALA A 13 -3.09 12.76 26.73
CA ALA A 13 -3.58 11.43 27.11
C ALA A 13 -4.23 10.68 25.92
N GLN A 14 -4.80 11.41 24.96
CA GLN A 14 -5.37 10.86 23.75
C GLN A 14 -4.29 10.35 22.78
N ASP A 15 -3.22 11.12 22.58
CA ASP A 15 -2.08 10.70 21.73
C ASP A 15 -1.42 9.43 22.29
N ILE A 16 -1.25 9.38 23.62
CA ILE A 16 -0.69 8.21 24.31
C ILE A 16 -1.61 7.01 24.17
N ALA A 17 -2.92 7.19 24.35
CA ALA A 17 -3.91 6.11 24.18
C ALA A 17 -3.99 5.61 22.73
N ALA A 18 -3.82 6.51 21.76
CA ALA A 18 -3.77 6.18 20.33
C ALA A 18 -2.43 5.58 19.89
N GLY A 19 -1.38 5.69 20.70
CA GLY A 19 -0.02 5.28 20.36
C GLY A 19 0.60 6.06 19.19
N SER A 20 -0.02 7.16 18.76
CA SER A 20 0.36 7.94 17.58
C SER A 20 -0.20 9.36 17.66
N MET A 21 0.34 10.27 16.84
CA MET A 21 0.03 11.70 16.84
C MET A 21 0.34 12.29 15.45
N VAL A 22 -0.44 13.27 15.00
CA VAL A 22 -0.18 14.03 13.76
C VAL A 22 0.29 15.44 14.11
N LEU A 23 1.40 15.87 13.49
CA LEU A 23 1.95 17.22 13.61
C LEU A 23 1.99 17.90 12.25
N GLU A 24 1.22 18.96 12.09
CA GLU A 24 1.21 19.77 10.87
C GLU A 24 2.43 20.69 10.82
N VAL A 25 3.42 20.34 9.98
CA VAL A 25 4.69 21.06 9.85
C VAL A 25 4.89 21.74 8.48
N GLY A 26 3.88 21.65 7.60
CA GLY A 26 3.97 22.11 6.22
C GLY A 26 4.92 21.25 5.36
N ALA A 27 5.31 21.77 4.20
CA ALA A 27 6.20 21.07 3.28
C ALA A 27 7.63 20.96 3.87
N VAL A 28 8.09 19.73 4.12
CA VAL A 28 9.43 19.44 4.65
C VAL A 28 10.19 18.48 3.73
N GLY A 29 11.49 18.74 3.54
CA GLY A 29 12.38 17.84 2.78
C GLY A 29 12.90 16.68 3.62
N THR A 30 13.21 16.97 4.88
CA THR A 30 13.62 16.01 5.90
C THR A 30 13.09 16.45 7.26
N ALA A 31 12.63 15.51 8.08
CA ALA A 31 12.29 15.70 9.48
C ALA A 31 13.12 14.74 10.35
N SER A 32 13.25 15.08 11.62
CA SER A 32 13.83 14.21 12.64
C SER A 32 13.01 14.35 13.91
N VAL A 33 12.62 13.24 14.52
CA VAL A 33 11.78 13.23 15.72
C VAL A 33 12.50 12.50 16.85
N ALA A 34 12.37 13.02 18.06
CA ALA A 34 12.78 12.34 19.28
C ALA A 34 11.71 12.58 20.35
N LEU A 35 11.51 11.60 21.22
CA LEU A 35 10.73 11.72 22.43
C LEU A 35 11.60 12.25 23.57
N VAL A 36 11.01 13.10 24.41
CA VAL A 36 11.58 13.61 25.65
C VAL A 36 10.70 13.16 26.81
N ASP A 37 11.29 12.54 27.83
CA ASP A 37 10.55 12.18 29.04
C ASP A 37 10.44 13.36 30.03
N LEU A 38 9.66 13.18 31.11
CA LEU A 38 9.49 14.20 32.15
C LEU A 38 10.79 14.53 32.91
N SER A 39 11.80 13.69 32.82
CA SER A 39 13.13 13.91 33.42
C SER A 39 14.08 14.61 32.45
N GLY A 40 13.63 14.94 31.23
CA GLY A 40 14.42 15.58 30.19
C GLY A 40 15.31 14.63 29.40
N ASN A 41 15.16 13.30 29.55
CA ASN A 41 15.93 12.35 28.75
C ASN A 41 15.37 12.32 27.33
N VAL A 42 16.27 12.44 26.35
CA VAL A 42 15.92 12.43 24.93
C VAL A 42 16.28 11.07 24.34
N SER A 43 15.31 10.46 23.67
CA SER A 43 15.55 9.26 22.85
C SER A 43 16.49 9.54 21.66
N GLY A 44 16.94 8.48 20.99
CA GLY A 44 17.64 8.65 19.72
C GLY A 44 16.75 9.35 18.69
N PHE A 45 17.30 10.33 17.96
CA PHE A 45 16.58 10.95 16.85
C PHE A 45 16.33 9.93 15.75
N VAL A 46 15.05 9.74 15.43
CA VAL A 46 14.63 9.03 14.23
C VAL A 46 14.53 10.07 13.12
N ASN A 47 15.44 9.96 12.15
CA ASN A 47 15.43 10.81 10.98
C ASN A 47 14.51 10.20 9.93
N THR A 48 13.69 11.00 9.27
CA THR A 48 13.32 10.70 7.89
C THR A 48 14.66 10.75 7.12
N SER A 49 15.11 9.63 6.60
CA SER A 49 16.49 9.34 6.18
C SER A 49 17.12 10.22 5.07
N GLY A 50 16.72 11.47 4.85
CA GLY A 50 17.04 12.20 3.60
C GLY A 50 16.26 11.63 2.42
N ALA A 51 16.03 10.32 2.45
CA ALA A 51 14.87 9.65 1.96
C ALA A 51 13.71 9.74 2.98
N ALA A 52 12.62 10.41 2.62
CA ALA A 52 11.32 10.21 3.25
C ALA A 52 11.06 8.69 3.43
N PRO A 53 10.46 8.26 4.57
CA PRO A 53 9.97 6.90 4.73
C PRO A 53 9.12 6.52 3.51
N GLY A 54 9.03 5.22 3.16
CA GLY A 54 8.10 4.77 2.13
C GLY A 54 6.76 5.45 2.35
N VAL A 55 6.30 6.20 1.34
CA VAL A 55 5.22 7.14 1.58
C VAL A 55 3.96 6.33 1.80
N ASN A 56 3.43 6.33 3.02
CA ASN A 56 2.06 5.93 3.26
C ASN A 56 1.17 7.01 2.64
N MET A 57 0.63 6.72 1.47
CA MET A 57 -0.34 7.59 0.80
C MET A 57 -1.73 7.06 1.09
N GLY A 58 -2.48 7.79 1.89
CA GLY A 58 -3.91 7.54 2.08
C GLY A 58 -4.65 7.81 0.78
N VAL A 59 -5.24 6.77 0.18
CA VAL A 59 -6.08 6.91 -0.99
C VAL A 59 -7.51 7.16 -0.49
N THR A 60 -7.93 8.42 -0.43
CA THR A 60 -9.23 8.83 0.12
C THR A 60 -10.31 9.04 -0.93
N GLY A 61 -9.95 9.06 -2.21
CA GLY A 61 -10.85 9.39 -3.31
C GLY A 61 -11.07 10.89 -3.55
N ASP A 62 -10.49 11.76 -2.73
CA ASP A 62 -10.55 13.23 -2.91
C ASP A 62 -9.66 13.72 -4.07
N VAL A 63 -8.63 12.93 -4.39
CA VAL A 63 -7.69 13.19 -5.48
C VAL A 63 -7.87 12.10 -6.53
N SER A 64 -7.99 12.51 -7.80
CA SER A 64 -8.25 11.57 -8.89
C SER A 64 -7.01 10.84 -9.38
N GLU A 65 -5.80 11.27 -9.04
CA GLU A 65 -4.56 10.63 -9.49
C GLU A 65 -3.55 10.65 -8.35
N VAL A 66 -2.93 9.50 -8.09
CA VAL A 66 -1.98 9.32 -6.98
C VAL A 66 -0.68 8.80 -7.57
N TYR A 67 0.42 9.53 -7.34
CA TYR A 67 1.73 9.19 -7.87
C TYR A 67 2.72 9.00 -6.72
N GLY A 68 3.38 7.86 -6.73
CA GLY A 68 4.52 7.52 -5.92
C GLY A 68 5.78 8.26 -6.36
N ASN A 69 6.92 7.85 -5.83
CA ASN A 69 8.24 8.40 -6.16
C ASN A 69 9.21 7.28 -6.52
N ASN A 70 10.51 7.54 -6.51
CA ASN A 70 11.52 6.53 -6.87
C ASN A 70 11.91 5.61 -5.71
N ARG A 71 10.99 5.36 -4.79
CA ARG A 71 11.15 4.47 -3.62
C ARG A 71 9.91 3.64 -3.46
N ASP A 72 10.06 2.54 -2.72
CA ASP A 72 8.97 1.72 -2.21
C ASP A 72 7.89 2.58 -1.51
N ASN A 73 6.68 2.59 -2.04
CA ASN A 73 5.53 3.32 -1.53
C ASN A 73 4.44 2.37 -1.07
N ILE A 74 3.60 2.85 -0.14
CA ILE A 74 2.46 2.09 0.37
C ILE A 74 1.21 2.95 0.19
N PHE A 75 0.38 2.59 -0.77
CA PHE A 75 -0.92 3.21 -1.01
C PHE A 75 -1.94 2.52 -0.11
N THR A 76 -2.37 3.18 0.96
CA THR A 76 -3.33 2.61 1.91
C THR A 76 -4.76 2.97 1.53
N VAL A 77 -5.62 1.96 1.42
CA VAL A 77 -7.04 2.07 1.06
C VAL A 77 -7.86 1.54 2.23
N ASP A 78 -8.63 2.41 2.87
CA ASP A 78 -9.50 2.01 3.97
C ASP A 78 -10.82 1.42 3.48
N ASP A 79 -11.38 1.96 2.40
CA ASP A 79 -12.58 1.45 1.74
C ASP A 79 -12.33 1.39 0.22
N VAL A 80 -12.39 0.20 -0.39
CA VAL A 80 -12.26 -0.02 -1.84
C VAL A 80 -13.32 0.71 -2.66
N ASN A 81 -14.35 1.31 -2.05
CA ASN A 81 -15.26 2.19 -2.77
C ASN A 81 -14.64 3.55 -3.12
N VAL A 82 -13.65 4.04 -2.35
CA VAL A 82 -12.99 5.33 -2.63
C VAL A 82 -12.24 5.33 -3.95
N LEU A 83 -11.77 4.14 -4.33
CA LEU A 83 -11.11 3.80 -5.58
C LEU A 83 -12.01 4.15 -6.79
N ASN A 84 -13.34 4.13 -6.67
CA ASN A 84 -14.23 4.55 -7.77
C ASN A 84 -14.00 6.01 -8.22
N ASN A 85 -13.46 6.86 -7.34
CA ASN A 85 -13.16 8.26 -7.62
C ASN A 85 -11.70 8.49 -8.06
N VAL A 86 -10.86 7.45 -8.05
CA VAL A 86 -9.43 7.51 -8.36
C VAL A 86 -9.18 6.96 -9.76
N LYS A 87 -8.68 7.78 -10.67
CA LYS A 87 -8.37 7.40 -12.05
C LYS A 87 -7.05 6.66 -12.21
N LEU A 88 -6.05 6.98 -11.39
CA LEU A 88 -4.72 6.39 -11.51
C LEU A 88 -4.02 6.30 -10.15
N ILE A 89 -3.35 5.18 -9.92
CA ILE A 89 -2.32 4.98 -8.91
C ILE A 89 -1.06 4.50 -9.64
N GLU A 90 0.02 5.26 -9.54
CA GLU A 90 1.30 4.92 -10.16
C GLU A 90 2.42 4.92 -9.12
N GLY A 91 3.07 3.78 -8.87
CA GLY A 91 4.14 3.69 -7.86
C GLY A 91 5.43 4.39 -8.26
N ASN A 92 5.67 4.56 -9.56
CA ASN A 92 6.92 5.00 -10.18
C ASN A 92 8.06 3.98 -10.03
N GLY A 93 9.00 4.17 -9.10
CA GLY A 93 10.18 3.32 -8.98
C GLY A 93 10.34 2.76 -7.58
N GLY A 94 10.88 1.56 -7.45
CA GLY A 94 10.92 0.84 -6.18
C GLY A 94 10.05 -0.41 -6.25
N ILE A 95 9.71 -0.96 -5.09
CA ILE A 95 8.71 -2.02 -4.94
C ILE A 95 7.52 -1.42 -4.21
N ASP A 96 6.45 -1.18 -4.94
CA ASP A 96 5.30 -0.42 -4.47
C ASP A 96 4.15 -1.36 -4.04
N THR A 97 3.42 -0.94 -3.01
CA THR A 97 2.37 -1.74 -2.36
C THR A 97 1.03 -1.00 -2.37
N LEU A 98 -0.03 -1.65 -2.85
CA LEU A 98 -1.41 -1.25 -2.55
C LEU A 98 -1.91 -2.06 -1.35
N LYS A 99 -2.22 -1.41 -0.24
CA LYS A 99 -2.59 -2.05 1.03
C LYS A 99 -4.03 -1.72 1.44
N LEU A 100 -4.83 -2.76 1.69
CA LEU A 100 -6.14 -2.62 2.33
C LEU A 100 -5.97 -2.52 3.86
N THR A 101 -6.71 -1.60 4.49
CA THR A 101 -6.74 -1.47 5.95
C THR A 101 -8.10 -1.80 6.57
N GLY A 102 -9.19 -1.57 5.83
CA GLY A 102 -10.56 -1.88 6.29
C GLY A 102 -10.91 -3.37 6.28
N ALA A 103 -12.17 -3.67 6.58
CA ALA A 103 -12.65 -5.03 6.81
C ALA A 103 -13.53 -5.60 5.69
N ASP A 104 -13.41 -6.91 5.44
CA ASP A 104 -14.33 -7.70 4.60
C ASP A 104 -14.52 -7.14 3.17
N GLN A 105 -13.43 -6.64 2.59
CA GLN A 105 -13.46 -5.92 1.32
C GLN A 105 -13.25 -6.84 0.13
N VAL A 106 -13.79 -6.43 -1.03
CA VAL A 106 -13.54 -7.10 -2.31
C VAL A 106 -12.83 -6.13 -3.24
N LEU A 107 -11.53 -6.34 -3.43
CA LEU A 107 -10.74 -5.62 -4.42
C LEU A 107 -10.77 -6.39 -5.74
N ASP A 108 -11.42 -5.82 -6.75
CA ASP A 108 -11.52 -6.41 -8.09
C ASP A 108 -10.63 -5.65 -9.08
N LEU A 109 -9.49 -6.23 -9.43
CA LEU A 109 -8.51 -5.58 -10.30
C LEU A 109 -8.97 -5.51 -11.77
N SER A 110 -9.96 -6.30 -12.17
CA SER A 110 -10.55 -6.19 -13.51
C SER A 110 -11.25 -4.84 -13.73
N ALA A 111 -11.75 -4.21 -12.66
CA ALA A 111 -12.30 -2.85 -12.68
C ALA A 111 -11.21 -1.76 -12.69
N TRP A 112 -9.95 -2.17 -12.62
CA TRP A 112 -8.75 -1.34 -12.43
C TRP A 112 -7.73 -1.46 -13.56
N ALA A 113 -8.08 -2.12 -14.66
CA ALA A 113 -7.23 -2.22 -15.84
C ALA A 113 -6.77 -0.83 -16.32
N GLY A 114 -5.45 -0.64 -16.45
CA GLY A 114 -4.83 0.63 -16.85
C GLY A 114 -4.90 1.76 -15.81
N ARG A 115 -5.39 1.50 -14.60
CA ARG A 115 -5.52 2.48 -13.50
C ARG A 115 -4.53 2.23 -12.36
N LEU A 116 -3.82 1.11 -12.38
CA LEU A 116 -2.75 0.75 -11.45
C LEU A 116 -1.49 0.46 -12.26
N SER A 117 -0.40 1.16 -11.98
CA SER A 117 0.88 1.03 -12.70
C SER A 117 2.05 1.05 -11.72
N SER A 118 3.10 0.27 -12.01
CA SER A 118 4.27 0.12 -11.12
C SER A 118 3.84 -0.16 -9.68
N VAL A 119 3.01 -1.18 -9.47
CA VAL A 119 2.64 -1.64 -8.13
C VAL A 119 2.81 -3.15 -8.10
N GLU A 120 3.83 -3.59 -7.40
CA GLU A 120 4.29 -4.98 -7.42
C GLU A 120 3.68 -5.82 -6.30
N VAL A 121 3.12 -5.18 -5.26
CA VAL A 121 2.55 -5.87 -4.11
C VAL A 121 1.10 -5.45 -3.88
N ILE A 122 0.20 -6.43 -3.80
CA ILE A 122 -1.16 -6.23 -3.29
C ILE A 122 -1.24 -6.84 -1.89
N ASP A 123 -1.46 -5.99 -0.89
CA ASP A 123 -1.55 -6.37 0.50
C ASP A 123 -3.01 -6.29 0.97
N ILE A 124 -3.63 -7.46 1.16
CA ILE A 124 -5.02 -7.60 1.60
C ILE A 124 -5.13 -7.94 3.09
N THR A 125 -4.06 -7.79 3.88
CA THR A 125 -4.06 -8.04 5.35
C THR A 125 -4.79 -6.94 6.15
N GLY A 126 -5.85 -6.38 5.60
CA GLY A 126 -6.76 -5.51 6.34
C GLY A 126 -7.43 -6.27 7.47
N SER A 127 -8.40 -5.66 8.13
CA SER A 127 -9.21 -6.41 9.08
C SER A 127 -10.18 -7.36 8.36
N GLY A 128 -10.84 -8.27 9.10
CA GLY A 128 -11.83 -9.19 8.52
C GLY A 128 -11.25 -10.13 7.46
N ASN A 129 -12.10 -10.57 6.52
CA ASN A 129 -11.71 -11.49 5.44
C ASN A 129 -11.78 -10.76 4.09
N ASN A 130 -10.64 -10.28 3.61
CA ASN A 130 -10.58 -9.55 2.34
C ASN A 130 -10.44 -10.50 1.17
N THR A 131 -10.98 -10.11 0.02
CA THR A 131 -10.91 -10.87 -1.23
C THR A 131 -10.22 -10.04 -2.32
N LEU A 132 -9.16 -10.57 -2.90
CA LEU A 132 -8.57 -10.07 -4.13
C LEU A 132 -9.10 -10.86 -5.32
N LYS A 133 -9.70 -10.20 -6.30
CA LYS A 133 -9.97 -10.80 -7.62
C LYS A 133 -8.96 -10.29 -8.62
N ILE A 134 -8.31 -11.21 -9.31
CA ILE A 134 -7.23 -10.92 -10.25
C ILE A 134 -7.19 -11.95 -11.38
N SER A 135 -6.80 -11.52 -12.57
CA SER A 135 -6.53 -12.38 -13.73
C SER A 135 -5.05 -12.38 -14.11
N LEU A 136 -4.62 -13.35 -14.92
CA LEU A 136 -3.26 -13.34 -15.49
C LEU A 136 -3.03 -12.09 -16.37
N GLY A 137 -4.07 -11.61 -17.06
CA GLY A 137 -4.02 -10.35 -17.81
C GLY A 137 -3.67 -9.18 -16.90
N ASP A 138 -4.33 -9.07 -15.74
CA ASP A 138 -4.04 -8.02 -14.76
C ASP A 138 -2.60 -8.11 -14.25
N VAL A 139 -2.07 -9.32 -14.00
CA VAL A 139 -0.67 -9.50 -13.59
C VAL A 139 0.29 -9.04 -14.68
N LEU A 140 0.01 -9.34 -15.95
CA LEU A 140 0.87 -8.94 -17.07
C LEU A 140 0.81 -7.42 -17.34
N ASP A 141 -0.34 -6.79 -17.10
CA ASP A 141 -0.52 -5.36 -17.27
C ASP A 141 0.03 -4.55 -16.08
N GLN A 142 0.00 -5.09 -14.86
CA GLN A 142 0.35 -4.38 -13.63
C GLN A 142 1.70 -4.77 -13.04
N GLY A 143 2.20 -5.97 -13.33
CA GLY A 143 3.41 -6.50 -12.73
C GLY A 143 4.69 -5.90 -13.32
N PHE A 144 5.77 -5.99 -12.54
CA PHE A 144 7.08 -5.51 -12.95
C PHE A 144 8.02 -6.68 -13.27
N ARG A 145 8.84 -6.53 -14.31
CA ARG A 145 9.79 -7.57 -14.72
C ARG A 145 10.92 -7.67 -13.70
N GLY A 146 11.13 -8.86 -13.17
CA GLY A 146 12.23 -9.11 -12.25
C GLY A 146 12.07 -8.48 -10.86
N ALA A 147 10.84 -8.18 -10.44
CA ALA A 147 10.54 -7.42 -9.21
C ALA A 147 11.09 -8.08 -7.93
N PHE A 148 10.95 -9.41 -7.80
CA PHE A 148 11.36 -10.16 -6.61
C PHE A 148 12.46 -11.17 -6.92
N ILE A 149 12.36 -11.82 -8.08
CA ILE A 149 13.37 -12.72 -8.62
C ILE A 149 13.94 -12.03 -9.85
N ASN A 150 15.25 -11.79 -9.91
CA ASN A 150 15.88 -11.09 -11.03
C ASN A 150 15.93 -11.98 -12.30
N ASP A 151 14.78 -12.10 -12.96
CA ASP A 151 14.56 -12.84 -14.20
C ASP A 151 13.72 -12.00 -15.18
N GLU A 152 13.33 -12.62 -16.29
CA GLU A 152 12.55 -11.94 -17.34
C GLU A 152 11.04 -11.93 -17.10
N SER A 153 10.58 -12.56 -16.01
CA SER A 153 9.17 -12.78 -15.70
C SER A 153 8.54 -11.50 -15.16
N VAL A 154 7.29 -11.24 -15.56
CA VAL A 154 6.43 -10.25 -14.90
C VAL A 154 5.95 -10.85 -13.58
N GLN A 155 6.13 -10.12 -12.48
CA GLN A 155 5.85 -10.63 -11.14
C GLN A 155 4.94 -9.66 -10.38
N LEU A 156 3.97 -10.23 -9.66
CA LEU A 156 3.11 -9.55 -8.71
C LEU A 156 3.03 -10.42 -7.44
N ALA A 157 3.23 -9.82 -6.27
CA ALA A 157 3.10 -10.51 -4.99
C ALA A 157 1.77 -10.15 -4.33
N VAL A 158 1.14 -11.15 -3.70
CA VAL A 158 -0.06 -10.93 -2.88
C VAL A 158 0.25 -11.34 -1.45
N LYS A 159 -0.07 -10.45 -0.50
CA LYS A 159 0.00 -10.74 0.94
C LYS A 159 -1.42 -10.80 1.48
N GLY A 160 -1.75 -11.88 2.18
CA GLY A 160 -3.01 -12.03 2.90
C GLY A 160 -2.76 -12.77 4.22
N ASP A 161 -3.69 -12.62 5.16
CA ASP A 161 -3.68 -13.31 6.44
C ASP A 161 -4.83 -14.33 6.55
N ALA A 162 -5.18 -14.72 7.78
CA ALA A 162 -6.08 -15.84 8.02
C ALA A 162 -7.54 -15.46 7.69
N GLY A 163 -8.04 -15.99 6.57
CA GLY A 163 -9.42 -15.78 6.12
C GLY A 163 -9.52 -15.02 4.81
N ASP A 164 -8.42 -14.38 4.40
CA ASP A 164 -8.30 -13.74 3.09
C ASP A 164 -8.38 -14.76 1.94
N VAL A 165 -8.92 -14.31 0.80
CA VAL A 165 -9.11 -15.14 -0.40
C VAL A 165 -8.55 -14.43 -1.62
N VAL A 166 -7.75 -15.15 -2.42
CA VAL A 166 -7.37 -14.70 -3.77
C VAL A 166 -8.17 -15.51 -4.79
N MET A 167 -8.98 -14.83 -5.58
CA MET A 167 -9.75 -15.39 -6.69
C MET A 167 -9.02 -15.12 -8.00
N LEU A 168 -8.52 -16.18 -8.62
CA LEU A 168 -7.87 -16.15 -9.93
C LEU A 168 -8.93 -16.46 -11.00
N SER A 169 -9.35 -15.45 -11.77
CA SER A 169 -10.49 -15.58 -12.70
C SER A 169 -10.10 -16.03 -14.10
N ASP A 170 -8.82 -15.90 -14.49
CA ASP A 170 -8.32 -16.43 -15.76
C ASP A 170 -6.80 -16.68 -15.68
N LEU A 171 -6.39 -17.94 -15.74
CA LEU A 171 -4.99 -18.36 -15.64
C LEU A 171 -4.35 -18.62 -17.00
N LEU A 172 -5.11 -18.61 -18.11
CA LEU A 172 -4.59 -18.98 -19.43
C LEU A 172 -5.00 -17.95 -20.49
N PRO A 173 -4.10 -17.56 -21.42
CA PRO A 173 -4.37 -16.56 -22.47
C PRO A 173 -5.50 -16.91 -23.47
N ASN A 174 -6.21 -18.02 -23.26
CA ASN A 174 -7.21 -18.59 -24.15
C ASN A 174 -8.49 -19.03 -23.42
N GLY A 175 -8.75 -18.55 -22.21
CA GLY A 175 -10.02 -18.78 -21.50
C GLY A 175 -10.26 -20.24 -21.08
N MET A 176 -9.20 -21.05 -20.99
CA MET A 176 -9.28 -22.36 -20.34
C MET A 176 -9.17 -22.18 -18.82
N ASP A 177 -10.31 -21.94 -18.18
CA ASP A 177 -10.42 -21.93 -16.72
C ASP A 177 -10.11 -23.33 -16.17
N VAL A 178 -8.98 -23.49 -15.48
CA VAL A 178 -8.72 -24.66 -14.63
C VAL A 178 -9.44 -24.45 -13.30
N GLY A 179 -10.77 -24.52 -13.37
CA GLY A 179 -11.63 -24.52 -12.21
C GLY A 179 -11.07 -25.49 -11.17
N ILE A 180 -10.85 -24.97 -9.97
CA ILE A 180 -10.45 -25.71 -8.76
C ILE A 180 -11.11 -27.10 -8.74
N GLY A 181 -10.31 -28.13 -9.01
CA GLY A 181 -10.79 -29.50 -9.13
C GLY A 181 -11.39 -29.97 -7.81
N LYS A 182 -12.72 -29.93 -7.69
CA LYS A 182 -13.40 -30.72 -6.67
C LYS A 182 -13.22 -32.19 -7.02
N THR A 183 -12.34 -32.86 -6.29
CA THR A 183 -12.28 -34.32 -6.26
C THR A 183 -13.55 -34.85 -5.60
N SER A 184 -14.59 -35.12 -6.40
CA SER A 184 -15.64 -36.05 -5.99
C SER A 184 -15.19 -37.46 -6.37
N GLY A 185 -14.45 -38.09 -5.45
CA GLY A 185 -14.23 -39.53 -5.49
C GLY A 185 -15.54 -40.27 -5.26
N LYS A 186 -15.83 -41.23 -6.13
CA LYS A 186 -16.92 -42.20 -6.01
C LYS A 186 -16.71 -43.14 -4.83
#